data_AF-A0A7C1KQW0-F1
#
_entry.id   AF-A0A7C1KQW0-F1
#
_cell.length_a   1.000
_cell.length_b   1.000
_cell.length_c   1.000
_cell.angle_alpha   90.00
_cell.angle_beta   90.00
_cell.angle_gamma   90.00
#
_symmetry.space_group_name_H-M   'P 1'
#
loop_
_entity.id
_entity.type
_entity.pdbx_description
1 polymer ?
#
loop_
_entity_poly.entity_id
_entity_poly.type
_entity_poly.pdbx_seq_one_letter_code
_entity_poly.pdbx_strand_id
1 'polypeptide(L)' 'MMMWLFTAVGASLGIWMALAIYVFPEIRKTYQEKGTFTDRLLNLWYTMWAFHHIAVALASWFAVWLIPVNKTVAVAG' A
#
# COMPACT_ATOMS: atom_id res chain seq x y z
N MET A 1 16.18 -10.13 13.05
CA MET A 1 16.06 -9.50 11.72
C MET A 1 14.71 -9.80 11.06
N MET A 2 14.38 -11.08 10.80
CA MET A 2 13.16 -11.49 10.09
C MET A 2 11.86 -10.99 10.72
N MET A 3 11.72 -11.07 12.04
CA MET A 3 10.52 -10.59 12.76
C MET A 3 10.24 -9.10 12.52
N TRP A 4 11.27 -8.25 12.57
CA TRP A 4 11.14 -6.81 12.34
C TRP A 4 10.70 -6.48 10.90
N LEU A 5 11.14 -7.27 9.91
CA LEU A 5 10.70 -7.12 8.52
C LEU A 5 9.21 -7.43 8.37
N PHE A 6 8.73 -8.55 8.94
CA PHE A 6 7.31 -8.89 8.93
C PHE A 6 6.46 -7.83 9.66
N THR A 7 6.94 -7.32 10.80
CA THR A 7 6.26 -6.22 11.52
C THR A 7 6.19 -4.95 10.66
N ALA A 8 7.28 -4.57 9.98
CA ALA A 8 7.31 -3.39 9.13
C ALA A 8 6.39 -3.52 7.91
N VAL A 9 6.41 -4.67 7.21
CA VAL A 9 5.52 -4.96 6.09
C VAL A 9 4.06 -4.95 6.55
N GLY A 10 3.76 -5.62 7.67
CA GLY A 10 2.41 -5.66 8.25
C GLY A 10 1.90 -4.29 8.65
N ALA A 11 2.72 -3.48 9.34
CA ALA A 11 2.37 -2.11 9.72
C ALA A 11 2.10 -1.22 8.49
N SER A 12 2.96 -1.31 7.47
CA SER A 12 2.82 -0.54 6.23
C SER A 12 1.52 -0.87 5.50
N LEU A 13 1.17 -2.16 5.40
CA LEU A 13 -0.10 -2.59 4.82
C LEU A 13 -1.31 -2.17 5.67
N GLY A 14 -1.20 -2.21 6.99
CA GLY A 14 -2.24 -1.74 7.90
C GLY A 14 -2.55 -0.25 7.70
N ILE A 15 -1.50 0.58 7.60
CA ILE A 15 -1.65 2.01 7.34
C ILE A 15 -2.25 2.26 5.95
N TRP A 16 -1.78 1.53 4.92
CA TRP A 16 -2.34 1.61 3.57
C TRP A 16 -3.84 1.29 3.57
N MET A 17 -4.26 0.21 4.22
CA MET A 17 -5.68 -0.19 4.32
C MET A 17 -6.53 0.86 5.06
N ALA A 18 -6.04 1.39 6.18
CA ALA A 18 -6.75 2.43 6.93
C ALA A 18 -6.95 3.70 6.10
N LEU A 19 -5.91 4.12 5.37
CA LEU A 19 -6.00 5.27 4.46
C LEU A 19 -6.93 4.98 3.29
N ALA A 20 -6.90 3.79 2.70
CA ALA A 20 -7.76 3.39 1.59
C ALA A 20 -9.26 3.50 1.92
N ILE A 21 -9.64 3.11 3.14
CA ILE A 21 -11.03 3.22 3.63
C ILE A 21 -11.50 4.69 3.63
N TYR A 22 -10.61 5.64 3.92
CA TYR A 22 -10.95 7.06 3.91
C TYR A 22 -10.83 7.69 2.51
N VAL A 23 -9.75 7.42 1.80
CA VAL A 23 -9.37 8.09 0.56
C VAL A 23 -10.26 7.68 -0.60
N PHE A 24 -10.60 6.39 -0.75
CA PHE A 24 -11.41 5.95 -1.89
C PHE A 24 -12.83 6.52 -1.90
N PRO A 25 -13.58 6.56 -0.78
CA PRO A 25 -14.88 7.22 -0.75
C PRO A 25 -14.79 8.72 -1.07
N GLU A 26 -13.78 9.42 -0.56
CA GLU A 26 -13.62 10.86 -0.80
C GLU A 26 -13.30 11.16 -2.27
N ILE A 27 -12.49 10.33 -2.92
CA ILE A 27 -12.24 10.40 -4.36
C ILE A 27 -13.52 10.16 -5.15
N ARG A 28 -14.26 9.11 -4.80
CA ARG A 28 -15.54 8.81 -5.46
C ARG A 28 -16.50 9.98 -5.35
N LYS A 29 -16.62 10.59 -4.17
CA LYS A 29 -17.44 11.77 -3.93
C LYS A 29 -16.99 12.95 -4.79
N THR A 30 -15.69 13.21 -4.84
CA THR A 30 -15.11 14.30 -5.65
C THR A 30 -15.45 14.13 -7.14
N TYR A 31 -15.34 12.90 -7.67
CA TYR A 31 -15.75 12.60 -9.04
C TYR A 31 -17.25 12.76 -9.28
N GLN A 32 -18.10 12.33 -8.34
CA GLN A 32 -19.56 12.48 -8.44
C GLN A 32 -19.98 13.95 -8.47
N GLU A 33 -19.30 14.80 -7.70
CA GLU A 33 -19.52 16.23 -7.64
C GLU A 33 -18.84 16.99 -8.80
N LYS A 34 -18.14 16.28 -9.69
CA LYS A 34 -17.30 16.84 -10.77
C LYS A 34 -16.28 17.87 -10.26
N GLY A 35 -15.83 17.69 -9.01
CA GLY A 35 -14.84 18.54 -8.37
C GLY A 35 -13.40 18.12 -8.70
N THR A 36 -12.45 18.92 -8.23
CA THR A 36 -11.01 18.61 -8.28
C THR A 36 -10.52 18.13 -6.92
N PHE A 37 -9.41 17.41 -6.90
CA PHE A 37 -8.82 16.97 -5.63
C PHE A 37 -8.32 18.18 -4.86
N THR A 38 -8.58 18.19 -3.56
CA THR A 38 -7.95 19.15 -2.64
C THR A 38 -6.51 18.72 -2.39
N ASP A 39 -5.63 19.66 -2.04
CA ASP A 39 -4.24 19.35 -1.66
C ASP A 39 -4.17 18.32 -0.53
N ARG A 40 -5.13 18.37 0.40
CA ARG A 40 -5.25 17.38 1.47
C ARG A 40 -5.56 15.99 0.94
N LEU A 41 -6.57 15.86 0.07
CA LEU A 41 -6.93 14.57 -0.52
C LEU A 41 -5.80 14.00 -1.37
N LEU A 42 -5.14 14.86 -2.15
CA LEU A 42 -4.00 14.50 -2.98
C LEU A 42 -2.81 14.02 -2.14
N ASN A 43 -2.48 14.72 -1.06
CA ASN A 43 -1.43 14.29 -0.13
C ASN A 43 -1.75 12.94 0.54
N LEU A 44 -3.01 12.73 0.94
CA LEU A 44 -3.45 11.46 1.52
C LEU A 44 -3.41 10.32 0.49
N TRP A 45 -3.78 10.59 -0.76
CA TRP A 45 -3.65 9.64 -1.86
C TRP A 45 -2.19 9.22 -2.07
N TYR A 46 -1.27 10.17 -2.17
CA TYR A 46 0.15 9.86 -2.32
C TYR A 46 0.73 9.13 -1.10
N THR A 47 0.34 9.54 0.11
CA THR A 47 0.76 8.89 1.36
C THR A 47 0.28 7.43 1.39
N MET A 48 -0.99 7.20 1.05
CA MET A 48 -1.57 5.85 0.96
C MET A 48 -0.74 4.97 0.02
N TRP A 49 -0.49 5.45 -1.20
CA TRP A 49 0.30 4.69 -2.18
C TRP A 49 1.77 4.50 -1.76
N ALA A 50 2.38 5.47 -1.08
CA ALA A 50 3.74 5.32 -0.58
C ALA A 50 3.86 4.14 0.41
N PHE A 51 2.94 4.01 1.36
CA PHE A 51 2.91 2.86 2.28
C PHE A 51 2.68 1.52 1.56
N HIS A 52 1.87 1.50 0.51
CA HIS A 52 1.74 0.30 -0.33
C HIS A 52 3.07 -0.07 -0.98
N HIS A 53 3.74 0.88 -1.63
CA HIS A 53 5.00 0.63 -2.33
C HIS A 53 6.14 0.26 -1.39
N ILE A 54 6.20 0.84 -0.18
CA ILE A 54 7.17 0.44 0.84
C ILE A 54 6.97 -1.04 1.21
N ALA A 55 5.73 -1.47 1.43
CA ALA A 55 5.44 -2.87 1.73
C ALA A 55 5.86 -3.80 0.60
N VAL A 56 5.52 -3.45 -0.65
CA VAL A 56 5.86 -4.23 -1.85
C VAL A 56 7.38 -4.28 -2.08
N ALA A 57 8.07 -3.16 -1.92
CA ALA A 57 9.53 -3.09 -2.09
C ALA A 57 10.25 -3.95 -1.04
N LEU A 58 9.86 -3.85 0.23
CA LEU A 58 10.43 -4.68 1.31
C LEU A 58 10.13 -6.17 1.09
N ALA A 59 8.90 -6.51 0.72
CA ALA A 59 8.50 -7.88 0.41
C ALA A 59 9.37 -8.47 -0.72
N SER A 60 9.56 -7.69 -1.80
CA SER A 60 10.35 -8.11 -2.95
C SER A 60 11.83 -8.25 -2.62
N TRP A 61 12.42 -7.26 -1.94
CA TRP A 61 13.86 -7.21 -1.65
C TRP A 61 14.31 -8.33 -0.71
N PHE A 62 13.48 -8.69 0.26
CA PHE A 62 13.79 -9.72 1.24
C PHE A 62 13.13 -11.08 0.93
N ALA A 63 12.46 -11.20 -0.23
CA ALA A 63 11.66 -12.37 -0.61
C ALA A 63 10.66 -12.80 0.48
N VAL A 64 10.10 -11.82 1.19
CA VAL A 64 9.13 -12.01 2.28
C VAL A 64 7.74 -11.77 1.72
N TRP A 65 6.95 -12.84 1.62
CA TRP A 65 5.57 -12.77 1.17
C TRP A 65 4.64 -13.22 2.30
N LEU A 66 3.59 -12.43 2.57
CA LEU A 66 2.54 -12.79 3.53
C LEU A 66 1.67 -13.97 3.06
N ILE A 67 1.75 -14.30 1.77
CA ILE A 67 1.07 -15.41 1.12
C ILE A 67 2.17 -16.33 0.58
N PRO A 68 2.05 -17.66 0.67
CA PRO A 68 3.01 -18.57 0.06
C PRO A 68 3.04 -18.36 -1.46
N VAL A 69 4.07 -17.66 -1.94
CA VAL A 69 4.35 -17.54 -3.38
C VAL A 69 5.21 -18.72 -3.77
N ASN A 70 4.82 -19.42 -4.84
CA ASN A 70 5.66 -20.46 -5.41
C ASN A 70 7.00 -19.84 -5.85
N LYS A 71 8.06 -20.14 -5.08
CA LYS A 71 9.40 -19.56 -5.27
C LYS A 71 9.93 -19.81 -6.68
N THR A 72 9.55 -20.92 -7.31
CA THR A 72 9.97 -21.25 -8.68
C THR A 72 9.46 -20.23 -9.70
N VAL A 73 8.23 -19.74 -9.54
CA VAL A 73 7.66 -18.72 -10.43
C VAL A 73 8.25 -17.34 -10.13
N ALA A 74 8.48 -17.03 -8.85
CA ALA A 74 9.07 -15.74 -8.44
C ALA A 74 10.53 -15.56 -8.87
N VAL A 75 11.31 -16.64 -9.01
CA VAL A 75 12.70 -16.59 -9.49
C VAL A 75 12.76 -16.57 -11.03
N ALA A 76 11.72 -17.03 -11.71
CA ALA A 76 11.68 -17.09 -13.17
C ALA A 76 11.54 -15.71 -13.84
N GLY A 77 11.00 -14.71 -13.14
CA GLY A 77 10.78 -13.35 -13.65
C GLY A 77 9.53 -13.25 -14.52
#